data_AF-A0A947I1G1-F1
#
_entry.id   AF-A0A947I1G1-F1
#
_cell.length_a   1.000
_cell.length_b   1.000
_cell.length_c   1.000
_cell.angle_alpha   90.00
_cell.angle_beta   90.00
_cell.angle_gamma   90.00
#
_symmetry.space_group_name_H-M   'P 1'
#
loop_
_entity.id
_entity.type
_entity.pdbx_description
1 polymer ?
#
loop_
_entity_poly.entity_id
_entity_poly.type
_entity_poly.pdbx_seq_one_letter_code
_entity_poly.pdbx_strand_id
1 'polypeptide(L)'
;MGTETLSKLARKELVIAIRERYCQASKGEKASILNEFTQVSGYHRKHAIRLLGNLMTNEPRQAVMSSNKIYDEAVKDALIVLWETADRICGKRLKAVIPNLVEAMERHGHLKLEPAIRKKILSASASTIDRILRPIRKNTRNRKKKRIFRRVSKEIAIKTSHDWQDSLPGYVEIDFVVHGGGSMSGEYLHSLVATDVCSAWTEAVPLLAREQSLVIEGLKRIQTQMPVSILGINSDNDSAFINDTLNLYCKQTGIVFTRSRVHHSNDQAWVEQKNGAVIRKIVGHERFSGIIAGQAMAQLFQAVRLYVNYFQPSFKLRDKIREGAKIRKWYNSPATSCDRLLANKGVAEKIKESLRKQKEQLDPVALLQRIRQGQSALAALSSNTLSTGPNRQSLDQFLSQLPRLWRDGEVRPTHRKDESKARYWRTREDPFKNVWTDILLWLQSSPDSTAKSLFQRLKREHPEQFVDGQLRTLQRRIGEWRRTMARKLIFSGVEENNDVAAIGDRT
;
A
#
# COMPACT_ATOMS: atom_id res chain seq x y z
N MET A 1 -38.70 20.14 38.70
CA MET A 1 -38.17 18.83 39.16
C MET A 1 -37.08 18.40 38.19
N GLY A 2 -35.93 17.93 38.66
CA GLY A 2 -34.85 17.46 37.78
C GLY A 2 -35.11 16.04 37.27
N THR A 3 -34.83 15.77 36.00
CA THR A 3 -34.95 14.43 35.41
C THR A 3 -33.66 13.64 35.62
N GLU A 4 -33.56 12.93 36.75
CA GLU A 4 -32.45 12.02 37.04
C GLU A 4 -32.30 10.98 35.94
N THR A 5 -31.25 11.11 35.14
CA THR A 5 -31.08 10.32 33.92
C THR A 5 -30.34 9.03 34.21
N LEU A 6 -31.11 8.01 34.61
CA LEU A 6 -30.69 6.62 34.89
C LEU A 6 -29.39 6.20 34.18
N SER A 7 -28.43 5.70 34.95
CA SER A 7 -27.07 5.42 34.47
C SER A 7 -27.03 4.35 33.38
N LYS A 8 -25.94 4.33 32.59
CA LYS A 8 -25.74 3.35 31.51
C LYS A 8 -25.54 1.90 31.99
N LEU A 9 -25.27 1.71 33.29
CA LEU A 9 -25.28 0.40 33.95
C LEU A 9 -26.70 0.03 34.40
N ALA A 10 -27.36 0.92 35.16
CA ALA A 10 -28.73 0.71 35.63
C ALA A 10 -29.72 0.43 34.48
N ARG A 11 -29.58 1.11 33.32
CA ARG A 11 -30.41 0.80 32.13
C ARG A 11 -30.15 -0.58 31.53
N LYS A 12 -28.97 -1.19 31.73
CA LYS A 12 -28.70 -2.59 31.32
C LYS A 12 -29.30 -3.58 32.32
N GLU A 13 -29.12 -3.35 33.62
CA GLU A 13 -29.70 -4.17 34.68
C GLU A 13 -31.23 -4.18 34.59
N LEU A 14 -31.85 -3.00 34.39
CA LEU A 14 -33.28 -2.85 34.13
C LEU A 14 -33.76 -3.61 32.88
N VAL A 15 -32.97 -3.58 31.78
CA VAL A 15 -33.26 -4.40 30.59
C VAL A 15 -33.24 -5.89 30.93
N ILE A 16 -32.23 -6.37 31.67
CA ILE A 16 -32.12 -7.78 32.05
C ILE A 16 -33.32 -8.21 32.92
N ALA A 17 -33.63 -7.45 33.97
CA ALA A 17 -34.68 -7.77 34.95
C ALA A 17 -36.13 -7.63 34.44
N ILE A 18 -36.34 -7.04 33.25
CA ILE A 18 -37.67 -6.89 32.62
C ILE A 18 -37.82 -7.79 31.39
N ARG A 19 -36.73 -8.20 30.73
CA ARG A 19 -36.75 -8.99 29.49
C ARG A 19 -37.49 -10.33 29.62
N GLU A 20 -37.26 -11.07 30.70
CA GLU A 20 -37.87 -12.39 30.91
C GLU A 20 -39.40 -12.29 31.08
N ARG A 21 -39.84 -11.41 31.98
CA ARG A 21 -41.26 -11.04 32.15
C ARG A 21 -41.87 -10.55 30.82
N TYR A 22 -41.16 -9.70 30.08
CA TYR A 22 -41.61 -9.24 28.76
C TYR A 22 -41.68 -10.37 27.72
N CYS A 23 -40.85 -11.41 27.78
CA CYS A 23 -40.94 -12.54 26.86
C CYS A 23 -42.16 -13.42 27.15
N GLN A 24 -42.40 -13.75 28.42
CA GLN A 24 -43.45 -14.67 28.87
C GLN A 24 -44.87 -14.03 28.84
N ALA A 25 -44.98 -12.73 29.10
CA ALA A 25 -46.25 -11.98 29.16
C ALA A 25 -47.16 -12.14 27.92
N SER A 26 -48.47 -12.03 28.10
CA SER A 26 -49.46 -11.98 27.01
C SER A 26 -49.36 -10.69 26.17
N LYS A 27 -50.14 -10.62 25.08
CA LYS A 27 -50.18 -9.44 24.18
C LYS A 27 -50.60 -8.15 24.90
N GLY A 28 -51.48 -8.23 25.90
CA GLY A 28 -51.91 -7.08 26.71
C GLY A 28 -50.85 -6.64 27.71
N GLU A 29 -50.34 -7.58 28.49
CA GLU A 29 -49.28 -7.33 29.49
C GLU A 29 -48.00 -6.80 28.85
N LYS A 30 -47.61 -7.32 27.66
CA LYS A 30 -46.50 -6.79 26.84
C LYS A 30 -46.67 -5.31 26.51
N ALA A 31 -47.90 -4.81 26.33
CA ALA A 31 -48.14 -3.39 26.08
C ALA A 31 -47.95 -2.54 27.35
N SER A 32 -48.34 -3.06 28.52
CA SER A 32 -48.15 -2.41 29.83
C SER A 32 -46.68 -2.36 30.23
N ILE A 33 -45.97 -3.50 30.18
CA ILE A 33 -44.53 -3.60 30.47
C ILE A 33 -43.72 -2.66 29.56
N LEU A 34 -44.14 -2.48 28.29
CA LEU A 34 -43.52 -1.49 27.41
C LEU A 34 -43.81 -0.04 27.82
N ASN A 35 -44.99 0.28 28.35
CA ASN A 35 -45.28 1.63 28.83
C ASN A 35 -44.33 1.97 30.00
N GLU A 36 -44.37 1.16 31.05
CA GLU A 36 -43.54 1.26 32.26
C GLU A 36 -42.05 1.34 31.89
N PHE A 37 -41.54 0.39 31.10
CA PHE A 37 -40.14 0.37 30.70
C PHE A 37 -39.74 1.61 29.89
N THR A 38 -40.61 2.13 28.99
CA THR A 38 -40.29 3.36 28.25
C THR A 38 -40.28 4.61 29.14
N GLN A 39 -41.18 4.67 30.14
CA GLN A 39 -41.27 5.76 31.10
C GLN A 39 -40.05 5.79 32.04
N VAL A 40 -39.63 4.63 32.58
CA VAL A 40 -38.46 4.52 33.47
C VAL A 40 -37.15 4.69 32.69
N SER A 41 -36.96 3.97 31.57
CA SER A 41 -35.66 3.97 30.87
C SER A 41 -35.42 5.21 29.99
N GLY A 42 -36.46 6.01 29.71
CA GLY A 42 -36.44 7.10 28.73
C GLY A 42 -36.19 6.63 27.28
N TYR A 43 -36.33 5.33 26.98
CA TYR A 43 -36.16 4.81 25.62
C TYR A 43 -37.45 4.94 24.80
N HIS A 44 -37.32 5.36 23.54
CA HIS A 44 -38.42 5.35 22.58
C HIS A 44 -38.99 3.93 22.37
N ARG A 45 -40.33 3.80 22.25
CA ARG A 45 -41.04 2.49 22.22
C ARG A 45 -40.50 1.48 21.20
N LYS A 46 -40.18 1.91 19.96
CA LYS A 46 -39.57 1.04 18.94
C LYS A 46 -38.15 0.56 19.30
N HIS A 47 -37.45 1.24 20.21
CA HIS A 47 -36.17 0.78 20.75
C HIS A 47 -36.37 -0.21 21.91
N ALA A 48 -37.34 0.05 22.80
CA ALA A 48 -37.70 -0.86 23.90
C ALA A 48 -38.12 -2.24 23.39
N ILE A 49 -39.03 -2.29 22.39
CA ILE A 49 -39.46 -3.55 21.73
C ILE A 49 -38.27 -4.36 21.22
N ARG A 50 -37.26 -3.70 20.63
CA ARG A 50 -36.05 -4.34 20.10
C ARG A 50 -35.02 -4.72 21.18
N LEU A 51 -35.05 -4.08 22.35
CA LEU A 51 -34.19 -4.42 23.49
C LEU A 51 -34.72 -5.64 24.24
N LEU A 52 -36.02 -5.65 24.53
CA LEU A 52 -36.68 -6.71 25.31
C LEU A 52 -37.07 -7.92 24.42
N GLY A 53 -37.54 -7.67 23.19
CA GLY A 53 -38.02 -8.70 22.27
C GLY A 53 -36.94 -9.41 21.45
N ASN A 54 -35.70 -8.90 21.43
CA ASN A 54 -34.56 -9.73 21.04
C ASN A 54 -34.30 -10.74 22.17
N LEU A 55 -34.38 -12.04 21.91
CA LEU A 55 -33.65 -13.03 22.71
C LEU A 55 -32.14 -12.92 22.44
N MET A 56 -31.29 -13.44 23.33
CA MET A 56 -29.91 -13.78 22.96
C MET A 56 -29.91 -15.15 22.26
N THR A 57 -30.56 -15.23 21.09
CA THR A 57 -30.45 -16.41 20.23
C THR A 57 -29.04 -16.48 19.64
N ASN A 58 -28.13 -17.09 20.43
CA ASN A 58 -26.80 -17.52 20.01
C ASN A 58 -26.85 -18.76 19.09
N GLU A 59 -28.04 -19.16 18.63
CA GLU A 59 -28.15 -20.05 17.49
C GLU A 59 -27.60 -19.35 16.24
N PRO A 60 -26.65 -19.97 15.51
CA PRO A 60 -26.23 -19.45 14.23
C PRO A 60 -27.42 -19.56 13.28
N ARG A 61 -28.00 -18.42 12.89
CA ARG A 61 -28.98 -18.36 11.79
C ARG A 61 -28.48 -19.24 10.65
N GLN A 62 -29.21 -20.30 10.33
CA GLN A 62 -28.89 -21.17 9.20
C GLN A 62 -28.61 -20.30 7.99
N ALA A 63 -27.43 -20.50 7.39
CA ALA A 63 -26.98 -19.66 6.30
C ALA A 63 -27.92 -19.87 5.11
N VAL A 64 -28.81 -18.90 4.87
CA VAL A 64 -29.78 -18.92 3.76
C VAL A 64 -29.05 -19.38 2.51
N MET A 65 -29.54 -20.48 1.92
CA MET A 65 -28.88 -21.19 0.83
C MET A 65 -28.35 -20.21 -0.21
N SER A 66 -27.08 -20.39 -0.59
CA SER A 66 -26.30 -19.34 -1.25
C SER A 66 -27.00 -18.83 -2.50
N SER A 67 -27.54 -17.60 -2.43
CA SER A 67 -28.16 -16.96 -3.58
C SER A 67 -27.18 -16.91 -4.75
N ASN A 68 -27.66 -17.24 -5.95
CA ASN A 68 -26.85 -17.42 -7.15
C ASN A 68 -25.86 -16.26 -7.31
N LYS A 69 -24.58 -16.52 -7.00
CA LYS A 69 -23.54 -15.50 -7.02
C LYS A 69 -23.28 -15.12 -8.47
N ILE A 70 -23.83 -13.98 -8.89
CA ILE A 70 -23.61 -13.34 -10.20
C ILE A 70 -22.09 -13.21 -10.52
N TYR A 71 -21.28 -13.13 -9.46
CA TYR A 71 -19.81 -13.15 -9.49
C TYR A 71 -19.34 -14.43 -8.78
N ASP A 72 -19.13 -15.47 -9.58
CA ASP A 72 -18.55 -16.77 -9.23
C ASP A 72 -17.04 -16.68 -8.94
N GLU A 73 -16.43 -17.81 -8.58
CA GLU A 73 -15.00 -17.90 -8.25
C GLU A 73 -14.10 -17.68 -9.49
N ALA A 74 -14.54 -18.02 -10.70
CA ALA A 74 -13.74 -17.78 -11.92
C ALA A 74 -13.65 -16.28 -12.25
N VAL A 75 -14.76 -15.54 -12.11
CA VAL A 75 -14.76 -14.07 -12.18
C VAL A 75 -13.91 -13.45 -11.08
N LYS A 76 -13.92 -14.01 -9.87
CA LYS A 76 -13.06 -13.57 -8.77
C LYS A 76 -11.58 -13.75 -9.13
N ASP A 77 -11.16 -14.93 -9.58
CA ASP A 77 -9.75 -15.22 -9.84
C ASP A 77 -9.21 -14.45 -11.06
N ALA A 78 -10.01 -14.25 -12.11
CA ALA A 78 -9.69 -13.31 -13.19
C ALA A 78 -9.52 -11.86 -12.68
N LEU A 79 -10.36 -11.41 -11.73
CA LEU A 79 -10.18 -10.11 -11.06
C LEU A 79 -8.93 -10.04 -10.16
N ILE A 80 -8.39 -11.17 -9.67
CA ILE A 80 -7.08 -11.19 -8.98
C ILE A 80 -5.97 -10.90 -9.98
N VAL A 81 -5.93 -11.62 -11.10
CA VAL A 81 -4.91 -11.45 -12.15
C VAL A 81 -4.93 -10.02 -12.69
N LEU A 82 -6.11 -9.46 -12.97
CA LEU A 82 -6.26 -8.06 -13.40
C LEU A 82 -5.85 -7.06 -12.31
N TRP A 83 -6.10 -7.33 -11.02
CA TRP A 83 -5.69 -6.45 -9.92
C TRP A 83 -4.18 -6.46 -9.66
N GLU A 84 -3.52 -7.61 -9.82
CA GLU A 84 -2.07 -7.74 -9.72
C GLU A 84 -1.36 -7.13 -10.93
N THR A 85 -1.83 -7.42 -12.14
CA THR A 85 -1.31 -6.82 -13.39
C THR A 85 -1.47 -5.29 -13.38
N ALA A 86 -2.49 -4.77 -12.70
CA ALA A 86 -2.68 -3.34 -12.46
C ALA A 86 -1.91 -2.77 -11.24
N ASP A 87 -0.88 -3.45 -10.73
CA ASP A 87 -0.03 -3.06 -9.59
C ASP A 87 -0.83 -2.66 -8.32
N ARG A 88 -1.86 -3.46 -8.03
CA ARG A 88 -2.69 -3.45 -6.82
C ARG A 88 -3.53 -2.19 -6.56
N ILE A 89 -3.98 -1.51 -7.60
CA ILE A 89 -4.81 -0.29 -7.48
C ILE A 89 -6.21 -0.54 -6.85
N CYS A 90 -6.85 0.53 -6.36
CA CYS A 90 -8.20 0.46 -5.77
C CYS A 90 -9.30 0.30 -6.84
N GLY A 91 -10.46 -0.25 -6.47
CA GLY A 91 -11.52 -0.67 -7.42
C GLY A 91 -12.07 0.43 -8.31
N LYS A 92 -12.09 1.69 -7.85
CA LYS A 92 -12.42 2.85 -8.71
C LYS A 92 -11.42 3.03 -9.85
N ARG A 93 -10.11 2.91 -9.56
CA ARG A 93 -9.05 2.99 -10.58
C ARG A 93 -9.03 1.72 -11.44
N LEU A 94 -9.23 0.53 -10.82
CA LEU A 94 -9.25 -0.74 -11.53
C LEU A 94 -10.39 -0.82 -12.55
N LYS A 95 -11.63 -0.44 -12.19
CA LYS A 95 -12.76 -0.41 -13.14
C LYS A 95 -12.44 0.41 -14.40
N ALA A 96 -11.74 1.53 -14.24
CA ALA A 96 -11.43 2.42 -15.37
C ALA A 96 -10.40 1.83 -16.36
N VAL A 97 -9.48 0.97 -15.92
CA VAL A 97 -8.50 0.32 -16.81
C VAL A 97 -8.87 -1.09 -17.24
N ILE A 98 -9.77 -1.78 -16.52
CA ILE A 98 -10.20 -3.16 -16.84
C ILE A 98 -10.47 -3.39 -18.34
N PRO A 99 -11.20 -2.53 -19.08
CA PRO A 99 -11.41 -2.73 -20.52
C PRO A 99 -10.11 -2.78 -21.31
N ASN A 100 -9.30 -1.72 -21.23
CA ASN A 100 -8.00 -1.60 -21.89
C ASN A 100 -7.02 -2.72 -21.47
N LEU A 101 -7.08 -3.13 -20.20
CA LEU A 101 -6.18 -4.13 -19.61
C LEU A 101 -6.52 -5.54 -20.07
N VAL A 102 -7.80 -5.91 -20.08
CA VAL A 102 -8.27 -7.21 -20.60
C VAL A 102 -7.93 -7.31 -22.09
N GLU A 103 -8.22 -6.27 -22.88
CA GLU A 103 -7.95 -6.24 -24.31
C GLU A 103 -6.44 -6.37 -24.62
N ALA A 104 -5.58 -5.67 -23.88
CA ALA A 104 -4.13 -5.82 -24.03
C ALA A 104 -3.64 -7.21 -23.61
N MET A 105 -4.13 -7.77 -22.50
CA MET A 105 -3.74 -9.12 -22.06
C MET A 105 -4.22 -10.21 -23.03
N GLU A 106 -5.39 -10.07 -23.64
CA GLU A 106 -5.87 -10.98 -24.69
C GLU A 106 -5.04 -10.85 -25.98
N ARG A 107 -4.74 -9.62 -26.42
CA ARG A 107 -3.88 -9.33 -27.58
C ARG A 107 -2.50 -9.99 -27.47
N HIS A 108 -1.95 -10.08 -26.26
CA HIS A 108 -0.64 -10.70 -26.00
C HIS A 108 -0.73 -12.16 -25.53
N GLY A 109 -1.91 -12.79 -25.53
CA GLY A 109 -2.10 -14.21 -25.17
C GLY A 109 -2.13 -14.52 -23.66
N HIS A 110 -1.93 -13.53 -22.80
CA HIS A 110 -1.82 -13.64 -21.34
C HIS A 110 -3.13 -13.92 -20.62
N LEU A 111 -4.26 -13.76 -21.32
CA LEU A 111 -5.60 -13.95 -20.79
C LEU A 111 -6.53 -14.42 -21.91
N LYS A 112 -7.42 -15.37 -21.61
CA LYS A 112 -8.51 -15.79 -22.50
C LYS A 112 -9.79 -15.88 -21.68
N LEU A 113 -10.59 -14.82 -21.68
CA LEU A 113 -11.85 -14.81 -20.93
C LEU A 113 -12.97 -15.46 -21.76
N GLU A 114 -13.73 -16.36 -21.14
CA GLU A 114 -15.02 -16.78 -21.66
C GLU A 114 -15.95 -15.56 -21.82
N PRO A 115 -16.75 -15.43 -22.90
CA PRO A 115 -17.63 -14.28 -23.11
C PRO A 115 -18.57 -13.94 -21.93
N ALA A 116 -19.07 -14.95 -21.20
CA ALA A 116 -19.88 -14.73 -20.00
C ALA A 116 -19.07 -14.09 -18.86
N ILE A 117 -17.85 -14.58 -18.60
CA ILE A 117 -16.92 -14.03 -17.60
C ILE A 117 -16.49 -12.60 -17.99
N ARG A 118 -16.14 -12.37 -19.27
CA ARG A 118 -15.84 -11.04 -19.83
C ARG A 118 -16.98 -10.05 -19.57
N LYS A 119 -18.22 -10.41 -19.89
CA LYS A 119 -19.42 -9.57 -19.68
C LYS A 119 -19.62 -9.25 -18.20
N LYS A 120 -19.50 -10.25 -17.30
CA LYS A 120 -19.56 -10.06 -15.84
C LYS A 120 -18.48 -9.06 -15.36
N ILE A 121 -17.22 -9.24 -15.75
CA ILE A 121 -16.08 -8.39 -15.36
C ILE A 121 -16.26 -6.94 -15.83
N LEU A 122 -16.60 -6.70 -17.10
CA LEU A 122 -16.79 -5.35 -17.66
C LEU A 122 -17.99 -4.63 -16.99
N SER A 123 -19.06 -5.36 -16.68
CA SER A 123 -20.23 -4.81 -15.98
C SER A 123 -19.92 -4.39 -14.53
N ALA A 124 -18.95 -5.04 -13.87
CA ALA A 124 -18.72 -4.95 -12.44
C ALA A 124 -18.58 -3.51 -11.93
N SER A 125 -19.32 -3.15 -10.88
CA SER A 125 -19.19 -1.83 -10.25
C SER A 125 -17.90 -1.75 -9.42
N ALA A 126 -17.33 -0.55 -9.26
CA ALA A 126 -16.11 -0.34 -8.47
C ALA A 126 -16.25 -0.84 -7.02
N SER A 127 -17.45 -0.70 -6.42
CA SER A 127 -17.79 -1.24 -5.10
C SER A 127 -17.92 -2.76 -5.08
N THR A 128 -18.36 -3.39 -6.18
CA THR A 128 -18.37 -4.85 -6.32
C THR A 128 -16.95 -5.41 -6.43
N ILE A 129 -16.09 -4.78 -7.25
CA ILE A 129 -14.66 -5.10 -7.35
C ILE A 129 -13.97 -4.95 -5.98
N ASP A 130 -14.20 -3.84 -5.27
CA ASP A 130 -13.66 -3.62 -3.91
C ASP A 130 -14.23 -4.59 -2.85
N ARG A 131 -15.41 -5.18 -3.09
CA ARG A 131 -16.03 -6.23 -2.25
C ARG A 131 -15.41 -7.60 -2.52
N ILE A 132 -15.25 -7.99 -3.79
CA ILE A 132 -14.63 -9.27 -4.21
C ILE A 132 -13.18 -9.34 -3.76
N LEU A 133 -12.41 -8.25 -3.94
CA LEU A 133 -10.99 -8.18 -3.55
C LEU A 133 -10.78 -7.85 -2.05
N ARG A 134 -11.84 -7.71 -1.25
CA ARG A 134 -11.75 -7.38 0.18
C ARG A 134 -10.95 -8.39 1.02
N PRO A 135 -11.19 -9.72 0.97
CA PRO A 135 -10.43 -10.68 1.78
C PRO A 135 -8.94 -10.67 1.44
N ILE A 136 -8.63 -10.71 0.14
CA ILE A 136 -7.27 -10.70 -0.43
C ILE A 136 -6.46 -9.50 0.09
N ARG A 137 -7.04 -8.30 0.00
CA ARG A 137 -6.40 -7.05 0.43
C ARG A 137 -6.26 -6.87 1.95
N LYS A 138 -6.77 -7.79 2.79
CA LYS A 138 -6.45 -7.77 4.23
C LYS A 138 -5.01 -8.22 4.47
N ASN A 139 -4.54 -9.22 3.73
CA ASN A 139 -3.24 -9.86 3.95
C ASN A 139 -2.08 -8.98 3.44
N THR A 140 -2.32 -8.14 2.44
CA THR A 140 -1.29 -7.30 1.78
C THR A 140 -1.13 -5.89 2.39
N ARG A 141 -1.45 -5.67 3.68
CA ARG A 141 -1.50 -4.32 4.29
C ARG A 141 -0.42 -4.05 5.34
N ASN A 142 0.69 -3.45 4.90
CA ASN A 142 1.64 -2.79 5.80
C ASN A 142 1.04 -1.52 6.46
N ARG A 143 1.33 -1.30 7.75
CA ARG A 143 0.90 -0.10 8.51
C ARG A 143 1.66 1.14 8.04
N LYS A 144 0.97 2.13 7.45
CA LYS A 144 1.57 3.44 7.10
C LYS A 144 1.81 4.30 8.34
N LYS A 145 3.01 4.89 8.48
CA LYS A 145 3.26 6.03 9.38
C LYS A 145 2.52 7.28 8.87
N LYS A 146 2.07 8.16 9.76
CA LYS A 146 1.60 9.51 9.41
C LYS A 146 2.81 10.40 9.08
N ARG A 147 2.64 11.36 8.16
CA ARG A 147 3.54 12.51 7.96
C ARG A 147 2.90 13.79 8.54
N ILE A 148 3.74 14.77 8.85
CA ILE A 148 3.39 16.12 9.35
C ILE A 148 4.04 17.13 8.37
N PHE A 149 3.43 18.31 8.19
CA PHE A 149 3.90 19.37 7.28
C PHE A 149 4.09 20.71 8.02
N ARG A 150 4.99 21.58 7.52
CA ARG A 150 5.23 22.98 7.96
C ARG A 150 5.61 23.88 6.75
N ARG A 151 5.39 25.21 6.81
CA ARG A 151 5.55 26.21 5.72
C ARG A 151 5.79 27.65 6.26
N VAL A 152 6.36 28.56 5.46
CA VAL A 152 6.62 30.01 5.75
C VAL A 152 6.42 30.89 4.48
N SER A 153 7.27 31.91 4.21
CA SER A 153 7.42 32.77 3.00
C SER A 153 8.92 33.13 2.85
N LYS A 154 9.52 33.81 1.84
CA LYS A 154 9.16 34.70 0.69
C LYS A 154 10.30 34.52 -0.37
N GLU A 155 10.48 35.11 -1.57
CA GLU A 155 9.87 36.13 -2.47
C GLU A 155 10.06 35.66 -3.96
N ILE A 156 10.33 36.51 -4.95
CA ILE A 156 10.32 36.35 -6.44
C ILE A 156 8.91 36.06 -7.02
N ALA A 157 8.67 36.40 -8.29
CA ALA A 157 7.37 36.33 -8.97
C ALA A 157 6.61 35.00 -8.84
N ILE A 158 5.29 35.10 -8.97
CA ILE A 158 4.30 34.15 -8.45
C ILE A 158 3.27 33.83 -9.53
N LYS A 159 3.12 32.53 -9.85
CA LYS A 159 1.87 31.96 -10.38
C LYS A 159 1.29 30.96 -9.39
N THR A 160 0.01 30.66 -9.53
CA THR A 160 -0.79 29.87 -8.59
C THR A 160 -1.31 28.58 -9.21
N SER A 161 -1.66 27.61 -8.36
CA SER A 161 -2.36 26.38 -8.77
C SER A 161 -3.78 26.57 -9.36
N HIS A 162 -4.27 27.80 -9.56
CA HIS A 162 -5.48 28.08 -10.35
C HIS A 162 -5.17 28.43 -11.81
N ASP A 163 -4.05 29.12 -12.08
CA ASP A 163 -3.73 29.67 -13.40
C ASP A 163 -3.42 28.57 -14.44
N TRP A 164 -3.21 27.34 -13.98
CA TRP A 164 -2.93 26.15 -14.79
C TRP A 164 -4.15 25.25 -15.04
N GLN A 165 -5.32 25.57 -14.50
CA GLN A 165 -6.40 24.56 -14.35
C GLN A 165 -6.98 24.09 -15.70
N ASP A 166 -7.01 24.99 -16.70
CA ASP A 166 -7.40 24.73 -18.10
C ASP A 166 -6.20 24.80 -19.09
N SER A 167 -4.98 24.54 -18.60
CA SER A 167 -3.77 24.55 -19.43
C SER A 167 -3.78 23.51 -20.55
N LEU A 168 -3.22 23.86 -21.70
CA LEU A 168 -2.89 22.92 -22.78
C LEU A 168 -1.84 21.89 -22.32
N PRO A 169 -1.80 20.68 -22.90
CA PRO A 169 -0.70 19.74 -22.65
C PRO A 169 0.65 20.32 -23.08
N GLY A 170 1.68 20.07 -22.27
CA GLY A 170 3.04 20.58 -22.48
C GLY A 170 3.54 21.49 -21.36
N TYR A 171 2.68 21.87 -20.39
CA TYR A 171 3.09 22.60 -19.20
C TYR A 171 3.39 21.62 -18.05
N VAL A 172 4.68 21.47 -17.72
CA VAL A 172 5.18 20.45 -16.78
C VAL A 172 5.61 21.05 -15.45
N GLU A 173 5.21 20.42 -14.35
CA GLU A 173 5.84 20.66 -13.04
C GLU A 173 7.08 19.78 -12.88
N ILE A 174 8.18 20.34 -12.35
CA ILE A 174 9.40 19.60 -12.03
C ILE A 174 9.73 19.64 -10.53
N ASP A 175 10.20 18.51 -10.00
CA ASP A 175 10.62 18.30 -8.60
C ASP A 175 11.61 17.12 -8.53
N PHE A 176 12.41 17.06 -7.46
CA PHE A 176 13.36 15.97 -7.22
C PHE A 176 12.82 14.89 -6.28
N VAL A 177 13.21 13.64 -6.55
CA VAL A 177 13.14 12.55 -5.57
C VAL A 177 14.54 12.16 -5.13
N VAL A 178 14.88 12.52 -3.88
CA VAL A 178 16.10 12.11 -3.18
C VAL A 178 16.06 10.63 -2.80
N HIS A 179 17.14 9.89 -3.09
CA HIS A 179 17.33 8.48 -2.72
C HIS A 179 18.51 8.32 -1.73
N GLY A 180 18.46 9.03 -0.60
CA GLY A 180 19.53 9.10 0.40
C GLY A 180 19.45 8.09 1.55
N GLY A 181 18.46 7.18 1.57
CA GLY A 181 18.21 6.25 2.70
C GLY A 181 17.67 6.91 3.97
N GLY A 182 17.29 8.19 3.91
CA GLY A 182 16.90 9.00 5.07
C GLY A 182 18.02 9.84 5.67
N SER A 183 19.26 9.73 5.18
CA SER A 183 20.31 10.73 5.39
C SER A 183 20.44 11.65 4.18
N MET A 184 20.87 12.90 4.42
CA MET A 184 21.24 13.88 3.40
C MET A 184 22.77 14.06 3.28
N SER A 185 23.57 13.28 4.02
CA SER A 185 25.04 13.30 3.93
C SER A 185 25.58 12.37 2.82
N GLY A 186 26.76 12.68 2.30
CA GLY A 186 27.48 11.90 1.27
C GLY A 186 26.80 11.89 -0.10
N GLU A 187 27.32 11.12 -1.05
CA GLU A 187 26.77 11.01 -2.41
C GLU A 187 25.50 10.13 -2.48
N TYR A 188 24.48 10.59 -3.20
CA TYR A 188 23.27 9.80 -3.48
C TYR A 188 22.53 10.31 -4.72
N LEU A 189 21.85 9.37 -5.39
CA LEU A 189 21.09 9.64 -6.60
C LEU A 189 19.85 10.49 -6.31
N HIS A 190 19.48 11.24 -7.34
CA HIS A 190 18.25 11.98 -7.43
C HIS A 190 17.45 11.48 -8.64
N SER A 191 16.13 11.53 -8.59
CA SER A 191 15.33 11.50 -9.82
C SER A 191 14.82 12.90 -10.10
N LEU A 192 15.18 13.45 -11.26
CA LEU A 192 14.45 14.57 -11.85
C LEU A 192 13.13 14.00 -12.40
N VAL A 193 12.01 14.59 -12.01
CA VAL A 193 10.68 14.14 -12.41
C VAL A 193 9.92 15.31 -13.02
N ALA A 194 9.36 15.11 -14.21
CA ALA A 194 8.47 16.05 -14.87
C ALA A 194 7.03 15.50 -14.90
N THR A 195 6.04 16.33 -14.63
CA THR A 195 4.62 15.95 -14.74
C THR A 195 3.79 17.03 -15.43
N ASP A 196 3.22 16.71 -16.59
CA ASP A 196 2.30 17.57 -17.33
C ASP A 196 1.01 17.83 -16.54
N VAL A 197 0.67 19.10 -16.30
CA VAL A 197 -0.47 19.50 -15.48
C VAL A 197 -1.81 19.15 -16.13
N CYS A 198 -1.86 19.15 -17.47
CA CYS A 198 -3.09 18.88 -18.22
C CYS A 198 -3.50 17.40 -18.12
N SER A 199 -2.65 16.50 -18.60
CA SER A 199 -2.88 15.06 -18.73
C SER A 199 -2.43 14.23 -17.53
N ALA A 200 -1.61 14.80 -16.64
CA ALA A 200 -0.81 14.07 -15.65
C ALA A 200 0.12 13.02 -16.27
N TRP A 201 0.62 13.23 -17.49
CA TRP A 201 1.76 12.45 -18.03
C TRP A 201 2.99 12.69 -17.16
N THR A 202 3.74 11.64 -16.82
CA THR A 202 4.96 11.76 -15.99
C THR A 202 6.14 11.06 -16.64
N GLU A 203 7.26 11.76 -16.68
CA GLU A 203 8.57 11.23 -17.04
C GLU A 203 9.53 11.39 -15.86
N ALA A 204 10.56 10.55 -15.80
CA ALA A 204 11.61 10.64 -14.80
C ALA A 204 12.95 10.13 -15.32
N VAL A 205 14.03 10.77 -14.89
CA VAL A 205 15.42 10.39 -15.19
C VAL A 205 16.26 10.46 -13.91
N PRO A 206 17.19 9.52 -13.69
CA PRO A 206 18.12 9.61 -12.57
C PRO A 206 19.25 10.59 -12.88
N LEU A 207 19.61 11.43 -11.92
CA LEU A 207 20.80 12.27 -11.93
C LEU A 207 21.76 11.77 -10.83
N LEU A 208 23.07 11.82 -11.11
CA LEU A 208 24.10 11.44 -10.14
C LEU A 208 24.22 12.50 -9.01
N ALA A 209 24.09 13.77 -9.36
CA ALA A 209 24.15 14.92 -8.46
C ALA A 209 23.05 15.96 -8.79
N ARG A 210 22.84 16.94 -7.89
CA ARG A 210 21.93 18.09 -8.09
C ARG A 210 22.66 19.26 -8.77
N GLU A 211 23.14 19.01 -9.98
CA GLU A 211 23.89 19.98 -10.79
C GLU A 211 23.05 20.55 -11.93
N GLN A 212 23.26 21.81 -12.26
CA GLN A 212 22.46 22.57 -13.23
C GLN A 212 22.61 22.01 -14.66
N SER A 213 23.82 21.57 -15.01
CA SER A 213 24.15 20.84 -16.24
C SER A 213 23.36 19.53 -16.35
N LEU A 214 23.39 18.71 -15.30
CA LEU A 214 22.68 17.43 -15.23
C LEU A 214 21.15 17.61 -15.28
N VAL A 215 20.63 18.71 -14.71
CA VAL A 215 19.21 19.09 -14.87
C VAL A 215 18.86 19.35 -16.33
N ILE A 216 19.69 20.10 -17.07
CA ILE A 216 19.44 20.41 -18.48
C ILE A 216 19.51 19.16 -19.36
N GLU A 217 20.51 18.28 -19.17
CA GLU A 217 20.55 17.00 -19.89
C GLU A 217 19.38 16.08 -19.53
N GLY A 218 18.95 16.11 -18.25
CA GLY A 218 17.75 15.42 -17.81
C GLY A 218 16.47 15.96 -18.48
N LEU A 219 16.33 17.27 -18.62
CA LEU A 219 15.21 17.93 -19.30
C LEU A 219 15.20 17.65 -20.80
N LYS A 220 16.35 17.73 -21.49
CA LYS A 220 16.51 17.31 -22.88
C LYS A 220 16.06 15.85 -23.06
N ARG A 221 16.49 14.94 -22.18
CA ARG A 221 16.09 13.53 -22.25
C ARG A 221 14.60 13.34 -22.03
N ILE A 222 14.00 14.04 -21.07
CA ILE A 222 12.54 14.05 -20.85
C ILE A 222 11.79 14.60 -22.08
N GLN A 223 12.29 15.65 -22.72
CA GLN A 223 11.69 16.24 -23.91
C GLN A 223 11.66 15.26 -25.09
N THR A 224 12.70 14.40 -25.25
CA THR A 224 12.68 13.29 -26.25
C THR A 224 11.74 12.13 -25.91
N GLN A 225 11.19 12.08 -24.68
CA GLN A 225 10.27 11.04 -24.22
C GLN A 225 8.81 11.52 -24.23
N MET A 226 8.57 12.81 -23.97
CA MET A 226 7.24 13.41 -23.95
C MET A 226 6.53 13.30 -25.32
N PRO A 227 5.23 12.92 -25.35
CA PRO A 227 4.46 12.84 -26.59
C PRO A 227 3.99 14.20 -27.12
N VAL A 228 4.18 15.28 -26.34
CA VAL A 228 3.84 16.67 -26.66
C VAL A 228 5.02 17.56 -26.33
N SER A 229 5.23 18.63 -27.10
CA SER A 229 6.27 19.62 -26.83
C SER A 229 6.10 20.23 -25.44
N ILE A 230 7.22 20.45 -24.74
CA ILE A 230 7.20 21.21 -23.48
C ILE A 230 7.05 22.69 -23.84
N LEU A 231 5.95 23.30 -23.38
CA LEU A 231 5.62 24.73 -23.60
C LEU A 231 6.04 25.59 -22.40
N GLY A 232 6.13 24.99 -21.22
CA GLY A 232 6.61 25.65 -20.02
C GLY A 232 6.94 24.68 -18.90
N ILE A 233 7.81 25.13 -18.00
CA ILE A 233 8.35 24.37 -16.88
C ILE A 233 8.05 25.16 -15.60
N ASN A 234 7.46 24.50 -14.59
CA ASN A 234 7.23 25.07 -13.28
C ASN A 234 8.01 24.31 -12.20
N SER A 235 9.06 24.92 -11.64
CA SER A 235 9.88 24.31 -10.59
C SER A 235 9.42 24.68 -9.17
N ASP A 236 10.06 24.05 -8.17
CA ASP A 236 10.07 24.58 -6.81
C ASP A 236 11.14 25.70 -6.71
N ASN A 237 11.68 25.94 -5.50
CA ASN A 237 12.69 26.95 -5.24
C ASN A 237 14.07 26.35 -4.92
N ASP A 238 14.34 25.11 -5.35
CA ASP A 238 15.65 24.49 -5.30
C ASP A 238 16.65 25.27 -6.18
N SER A 239 17.85 25.57 -5.67
CA SER A 239 18.90 26.29 -6.40
C SER A 239 19.42 25.52 -7.62
N ALA A 240 19.22 24.20 -7.68
CA ALA A 240 19.48 23.40 -8.88
C ALA A 240 18.50 23.70 -10.04
N PHE A 241 17.36 24.35 -9.77
CA PHE A 241 16.45 24.90 -10.79
C PHE A 241 16.52 26.44 -10.92
N ILE A 242 16.62 27.16 -9.80
CA ILE A 242 16.65 28.63 -9.79
C ILE A 242 18.08 29.12 -10.07
N ASN A 243 18.45 29.14 -11.35
CA ASN A 243 19.76 29.57 -11.85
C ASN A 243 19.70 30.07 -13.30
N ASP A 244 20.71 30.83 -13.71
CA ASP A 244 20.78 31.40 -15.06
C ASP A 244 20.98 30.36 -16.16
N THR A 245 21.59 29.21 -15.86
CA THR A 245 21.80 28.13 -16.84
C THR A 245 20.46 27.56 -17.33
N LEU A 246 19.54 27.26 -16.41
CA LEU A 246 18.18 26.80 -16.78
C LEU A 246 17.33 27.94 -17.38
N ASN A 247 17.47 29.16 -16.87
CA ASN A 247 16.81 30.35 -17.42
C ASN A 247 17.20 30.59 -18.90
N LEU A 248 18.50 30.49 -19.21
CA LEU A 248 19.04 30.63 -20.56
C LEU A 248 18.59 29.48 -21.47
N TYR A 249 18.65 28.23 -21.01
CA TYR A 249 18.12 27.08 -21.75
C TYR A 249 16.65 27.27 -22.12
N CYS A 250 15.80 27.67 -21.16
CA CYS A 250 14.39 27.92 -21.39
C CYS A 250 14.16 29.08 -22.38
N LYS A 251 14.90 30.19 -22.28
CA LYS A 251 14.87 31.29 -23.25
C LYS A 251 15.26 30.85 -24.66
N GLN A 252 16.36 30.11 -24.81
CA GLN A 252 16.85 29.61 -26.10
C GLN A 252 15.90 28.60 -26.75
N THR A 253 15.15 27.83 -25.95
CA THR A 253 14.19 26.82 -26.43
C THR A 253 12.75 27.34 -26.53
N GLY A 254 12.49 28.61 -26.20
CA GLY A 254 11.14 29.20 -26.18
C GLY A 254 10.22 28.66 -25.06
N ILE A 255 10.77 27.96 -24.07
CA ILE A 255 10.02 27.35 -22.97
C ILE A 255 9.73 28.39 -21.89
N VAL A 256 8.46 28.54 -21.51
CA VAL A 256 8.04 29.46 -20.45
C VAL A 256 8.43 28.91 -19.08
N PHE A 257 9.52 29.41 -18.48
CA PHE A 257 9.95 29.02 -17.15
C PHE A 257 9.20 29.81 -16.05
N THR A 258 8.67 29.09 -15.07
CA THR A 258 8.04 29.64 -13.86
C THR A 258 8.46 28.86 -12.62
N ARG A 259 8.16 29.40 -11.44
CA ARG A 259 8.42 28.74 -10.16
C ARG A 259 7.31 29.02 -9.15
N SER A 260 7.04 28.03 -8.31
CA SER A 260 5.95 28.07 -7.34
C SER A 260 6.25 28.97 -6.15
N ARG A 261 5.18 29.55 -5.55
CA ARG A 261 5.26 30.38 -4.34
C ARG A 261 6.07 29.71 -3.24
N VAL A 262 7.00 30.45 -2.65
CA VAL A 262 7.89 29.92 -1.60
C VAL A 262 7.06 29.39 -0.42
N HIS A 263 7.31 28.13 -0.06
CA HIS A 263 6.54 27.30 0.87
C HIS A 263 5.04 27.06 0.56
N HIS A 264 4.49 27.34 -0.63
CA HIS A 264 3.17 26.84 -1.01
C HIS A 264 3.28 25.54 -1.82
N SER A 265 3.65 24.40 -1.20
CA SER A 265 3.70 23.09 -1.92
C SER A 265 2.35 22.59 -2.49
N ASN A 266 1.26 23.35 -2.33
CA ASN A 266 0.00 23.12 -3.06
C ASN A 266 0.10 23.58 -4.53
N ASP A 267 1.06 24.44 -4.85
CA ASP A 267 1.34 24.94 -6.20
C ASP A 267 2.31 24.04 -6.97
N GLN A 268 2.57 22.82 -6.45
CA GLN A 268 3.26 21.71 -7.13
C GLN A 268 2.52 20.38 -6.90
N ALA A 269 1.20 20.46 -6.76
CA ALA A 269 0.40 19.34 -6.28
C ALA A 269 0.35 18.16 -7.26
N TRP A 270 0.66 18.37 -8.55
CA TRP A 270 0.63 17.31 -9.55
C TRP A 270 1.95 16.51 -9.51
N VAL A 271 3.11 17.18 -9.47
CA VAL A 271 4.40 16.49 -9.31
C VAL A 271 4.61 15.93 -7.89
N GLU A 272 4.23 16.63 -6.80
CA GLU A 272 4.34 16.06 -5.44
C GLU A 272 3.49 14.77 -5.32
N GLN A 273 2.29 14.77 -5.90
CA GLN A 273 1.43 13.59 -5.98
C GLN A 273 2.10 12.44 -6.76
N LYS A 274 2.76 12.72 -7.90
CA LYS A 274 3.42 11.69 -8.72
C LYS A 274 4.71 11.18 -8.07
N ASN A 275 5.47 12.03 -7.42
CA ASN A 275 6.66 11.65 -6.67
C ASN A 275 6.32 10.71 -5.51
N GLY A 276 5.18 10.91 -4.84
CA GLY A 276 4.63 9.97 -3.87
C GLY A 276 3.97 8.70 -4.46
N ALA A 277 3.20 8.84 -5.55
CA ALA A 277 2.35 7.75 -6.06
C ALA A 277 3.02 6.84 -7.11
N VAL A 278 4.10 7.30 -7.74
CA VAL A 278 4.87 6.58 -8.75
C VAL A 278 6.29 6.33 -8.24
N ILE A 279 7.15 7.35 -8.18
CA ILE A 279 8.59 7.16 -7.98
C ILE A 279 8.90 6.51 -6.63
N ARG A 280 8.45 7.10 -5.52
CA ARG A 280 8.64 6.54 -4.17
C ARG A 280 7.89 5.20 -3.98
N LYS A 281 6.78 4.96 -4.70
CA LYS A 281 6.03 3.69 -4.70
C LYS A 281 6.77 2.56 -5.45
N ILE A 282 7.71 2.88 -6.34
CA ILE A 282 8.41 1.91 -7.18
C ILE A 282 9.87 1.76 -6.75
N VAL A 283 10.61 2.85 -6.58
CA VAL A 283 12.01 2.86 -6.17
C VAL A 283 12.18 2.65 -4.67
N GLY A 284 11.20 3.05 -3.85
CA GLY A 284 11.25 2.93 -2.39
C GLY A 284 11.80 4.17 -1.70
N HIS A 285 12.55 3.96 -0.61
CA HIS A 285 13.16 5.01 0.21
C HIS A 285 14.63 4.74 0.58
N GLU A 286 15.21 3.68 0.04
CA GLU A 286 16.59 3.26 0.32
C GLU A 286 17.64 4.23 -0.24
N ARG A 287 18.91 3.98 0.08
CA ARG A 287 20.02 4.74 -0.48
C ARG A 287 20.49 4.12 -1.79
N PHE A 288 20.66 4.97 -2.81
CA PHE A 288 21.31 4.61 -4.06
C PHE A 288 22.38 5.65 -4.40
N SER A 289 23.55 5.22 -4.89
CA SER A 289 24.66 6.08 -5.33
C SER A 289 25.44 5.41 -6.47
N GLY A 290 26.26 6.19 -7.17
CA GLY A 290 27.13 5.70 -8.24
C GLY A 290 26.43 5.37 -9.57
N ILE A 291 27.23 5.21 -10.61
CA ILE A 291 26.78 5.07 -12.01
C ILE A 291 25.92 3.81 -12.23
N ILE A 292 26.29 2.68 -11.60
CA ILE A 292 25.59 1.39 -11.78
C ILE A 292 24.12 1.48 -11.29
N ALA A 293 23.89 2.06 -10.11
CA ALA A 293 22.54 2.28 -9.61
C ALA A 293 21.78 3.33 -10.44
N GLY A 294 22.48 4.33 -10.99
CA GLY A 294 21.92 5.30 -11.94
C GLY A 294 21.41 4.63 -13.21
N GLN A 295 22.22 3.76 -13.83
CA GLN A 295 21.85 2.99 -15.02
C GLN A 295 20.68 2.03 -14.74
N ALA A 296 20.71 1.30 -13.62
CA ALA A 296 19.61 0.43 -13.22
C ALA A 296 18.29 1.20 -13.01
N MET A 297 18.35 2.39 -12.40
CA MET A 297 17.19 3.27 -12.22
C MET A 297 16.70 3.86 -13.56
N ALA A 298 17.60 4.19 -14.49
CA ALA A 298 17.24 4.69 -15.82
C ALA A 298 16.50 3.63 -16.65
N GLN A 299 17.00 2.38 -16.64
CA GLN A 299 16.35 1.24 -17.28
C GLN A 299 14.98 0.95 -16.67
N LEU A 300 14.87 0.95 -15.33
CA LEU A 300 13.60 0.83 -14.63
C LEU A 300 12.62 1.92 -15.07
N PHE A 301 13.05 3.18 -15.17
CA PHE A 301 12.19 4.26 -15.63
C PHE A 301 11.69 4.12 -17.07
N GLN A 302 12.43 3.46 -17.98
CA GLN A 302 11.91 3.19 -19.33
C GLN A 302 10.69 2.25 -19.32
N ALA A 303 10.64 1.27 -18.41
CA ALA A 303 9.43 0.44 -18.24
C ALA A 303 8.33 1.19 -17.46
N VAL A 304 8.70 1.94 -16.41
CA VAL A 304 7.75 2.70 -15.57
C VAL A 304 6.99 3.75 -16.36
N ARG A 305 7.65 4.54 -17.22
CA ARG A 305 6.96 5.60 -18.00
C ARG A 305 5.83 5.05 -18.86
N LEU A 306 6.09 3.93 -19.54
CA LEU A 306 5.11 3.26 -20.41
C LEU A 306 3.97 2.68 -19.57
N TYR A 307 4.30 1.88 -18.57
CA TYR A 307 3.32 1.26 -17.68
C TYR A 307 2.41 2.28 -16.97
N VAL A 308 2.99 3.39 -16.49
CA VAL A 308 2.24 4.41 -15.74
C VAL A 308 1.35 5.23 -16.67
N ASN A 309 1.89 5.76 -17.76
CA ASN A 309 1.14 6.70 -18.60
C ASN A 309 0.07 6.00 -19.44
N TYR A 310 0.23 4.71 -19.77
CA TYR A 310 -0.73 3.91 -20.55
C TYR A 310 -1.65 2.98 -19.73
N PHE A 311 -1.26 2.52 -18.53
CA PHE A 311 -2.03 1.52 -17.76
C PHE A 311 -2.30 1.87 -16.28
N GLN A 312 -1.85 3.02 -15.77
CA GLN A 312 -2.16 3.46 -14.40
C GLN A 312 -3.12 4.66 -14.37
N PRO A 313 -4.45 4.45 -14.44
CA PRO A 313 -5.39 5.56 -14.42
C PRO A 313 -5.31 6.31 -13.09
N SER A 314 -5.32 7.63 -13.12
CA SER A 314 -5.22 8.50 -11.93
C SER A 314 -6.50 9.32 -11.75
N PHE A 315 -6.74 9.85 -10.54
CA PHE A 315 -7.74 10.91 -10.36
C PHE A 315 -7.08 12.26 -10.69
N LYS A 316 -7.76 13.12 -11.45
CA LYS A 316 -7.47 14.57 -11.52
C LYS A 316 -8.54 15.29 -10.72
N LEU A 317 -8.14 16.27 -9.91
CA LEU A 317 -9.07 17.15 -9.19
C LEU A 317 -9.85 17.98 -10.22
N ARG A 318 -11.17 18.10 -10.03
CA ARG A 318 -12.02 19.00 -10.81
C ARG A 318 -12.24 20.29 -10.01
N ASP A 319 -12.90 20.16 -8.86
CA ASP A 319 -13.29 21.29 -8.02
C ASP A 319 -12.84 21.08 -6.56
N LYS A 320 -12.63 22.19 -5.84
CA LYS A 320 -12.40 22.22 -4.39
C LYS A 320 -13.19 23.39 -3.79
N ILE A 321 -14.02 23.13 -2.78
CA ILE A 321 -14.77 24.16 -2.04
C ILE A 321 -14.43 24.02 -0.56
N ARG A 322 -14.23 25.15 0.12
CA ARG A 322 -13.88 25.20 1.55
C ARG A 322 -15.09 25.68 2.36
N GLU A 323 -15.66 24.78 3.13
CA GLU A 323 -16.74 25.03 4.08
C GLU A 323 -16.13 25.16 5.48
N GLY A 324 -15.63 26.36 5.80
CA GLY A 324 -14.92 26.66 7.04
C GLY A 324 -13.66 25.80 7.22
N ALA A 325 -13.70 24.85 8.15
CA ALA A 325 -12.61 23.91 8.41
C ALA A 325 -12.60 22.68 7.46
N LYS A 326 -13.68 22.43 6.72
CA LYS A 326 -13.81 21.27 5.81
C LYS A 326 -13.49 21.67 4.38
N ILE A 327 -12.80 20.81 3.64
CA ILE A 327 -12.58 20.98 2.20
C ILE A 327 -13.27 19.83 1.47
N ARG A 328 -14.35 20.13 0.73
CA ARG A 328 -14.97 19.21 -0.22
C ARG A 328 -14.15 19.24 -1.52
N LYS A 329 -13.99 18.07 -2.14
CA LYS A 329 -13.18 17.89 -3.36
C LYS A 329 -13.92 16.96 -4.32
N TRP A 330 -14.14 17.44 -5.54
CA TRP A 330 -14.73 16.69 -6.64
C TRP A 330 -13.62 16.32 -7.62
N TYR A 331 -13.68 15.12 -8.18
CA TYR A 331 -12.64 14.57 -9.05
C TYR A 331 -13.29 14.04 -10.32
N ASN A 332 -12.59 14.18 -11.44
CA ASN A 332 -12.94 13.51 -12.67
C ASN A 332 -12.81 11.99 -12.51
N SER A 333 -13.53 11.24 -13.35
CA SER A 333 -13.38 9.78 -13.47
C SER A 333 -11.91 9.40 -13.67
N PRO A 334 -11.42 8.28 -13.10
CA PRO A 334 -10.04 7.87 -13.29
C PRO A 334 -9.73 7.62 -14.78
N ALA A 335 -8.61 8.16 -15.25
CA ALA A 335 -8.15 8.01 -16.64
C ALA A 335 -6.62 7.90 -16.65
N THR A 336 -6.05 7.17 -17.62
CA THR A 336 -4.59 7.14 -17.80
C THR A 336 -4.12 8.47 -18.40
N SER A 337 -2.81 8.71 -18.41
CA SER A 337 -2.28 9.95 -18.99
C SER A 337 -2.43 9.95 -20.51
N CYS A 338 -2.23 8.79 -21.15
CA CYS A 338 -2.56 8.55 -22.54
C CYS A 338 -4.03 8.83 -22.85
N ASP A 339 -4.98 8.25 -22.11
CA ASP A 339 -6.41 8.46 -22.37
C ASP A 339 -6.82 9.94 -22.24
N ARG A 340 -6.15 10.73 -21.38
CA ARG A 340 -6.37 12.19 -21.31
C ARG A 340 -5.81 12.96 -22.50
N LEU A 341 -4.65 12.58 -23.04
CA LEU A 341 -4.12 13.20 -24.26
C LEU A 341 -4.99 12.85 -25.48
N LEU A 342 -5.43 11.60 -25.58
CA LEU A 342 -6.36 11.15 -26.62
C LEU A 342 -7.69 11.93 -26.57
N ALA A 343 -8.22 12.19 -25.38
CA ALA A 343 -9.45 12.96 -25.18
C ALA A 343 -9.29 14.50 -25.30
N ASN A 344 -8.06 15.03 -25.38
CA ASN A 344 -7.83 16.48 -25.42
C ASN A 344 -7.92 17.03 -26.86
N LYS A 345 -8.70 18.10 -27.05
CA LYS A 345 -8.87 18.77 -28.36
C LYS A 345 -7.62 19.50 -28.84
N GLY A 346 -6.76 19.98 -27.93
CA GLY A 346 -5.51 20.68 -28.25
C GLY A 346 -4.32 19.78 -28.59
N VAL A 347 -4.51 18.46 -28.66
CA VAL A 347 -3.49 17.51 -29.12
C VAL A 347 -3.79 17.14 -30.58
N ALA A 348 -2.82 17.33 -31.47
CA ALA A 348 -2.95 17.00 -32.89
C ALA A 348 -3.17 15.49 -33.10
N GLU A 349 -4.00 15.09 -34.09
CA GLU A 349 -4.32 13.68 -34.30
C GLU A 349 -3.09 12.81 -34.62
N LYS A 350 -2.07 13.32 -35.33
CA LYS A 350 -0.79 12.63 -35.54
C LYS A 350 -0.11 12.18 -34.23
N ILE A 351 -0.24 12.96 -33.16
CA ILE A 351 0.25 12.58 -31.82
C ILE A 351 -0.65 11.49 -31.22
N LYS A 352 -1.96 11.60 -31.38
CA LYS A 352 -2.92 10.60 -30.88
C LYS A 352 -2.82 9.27 -31.62
N GLU A 353 -2.57 9.27 -32.92
CA GLU A 353 -2.25 8.09 -33.73
C GLU A 353 -0.98 7.40 -33.23
N SER A 354 0.08 8.17 -32.98
CA SER A 354 1.32 7.66 -32.35
C SER A 354 1.04 7.05 -30.97
N LEU A 355 0.25 7.71 -30.13
CA LEU A 355 -0.18 7.19 -28.83
C LEU A 355 -1.04 5.90 -28.94
N ARG A 356 -1.97 5.82 -29.91
CA ARG A 356 -2.80 4.62 -30.19
C ARG A 356 -1.91 3.45 -30.62
N LYS A 357 -1.10 3.65 -31.66
CA LYS A 357 -0.15 2.66 -32.19
C LYS A 357 0.87 2.19 -31.14
N GLN A 358 1.37 3.09 -30.29
CA GLN A 358 2.24 2.69 -29.18
C GLN A 358 1.45 1.88 -28.15
N LYS A 359 0.24 2.30 -27.73
CA LYS A 359 -0.60 1.58 -26.77
C LYS A 359 -0.92 0.14 -27.22
N GLU A 360 -1.14 -0.08 -28.51
CA GLU A 360 -1.37 -1.40 -29.12
C GLU A 360 -0.16 -2.34 -29.06
N GLN A 361 1.06 -1.80 -29.01
CA GLN A 361 2.32 -2.55 -28.93
C GLN A 361 2.78 -2.85 -27.49
N LEU A 362 2.14 -2.24 -26.48
CA LEU A 362 2.61 -2.33 -25.08
C LEU A 362 1.89 -3.45 -24.32
N ASP A 363 2.63 -4.54 -24.05
CA ASP A 363 2.19 -5.56 -23.10
C ASP A 363 2.28 -5.05 -21.64
N PRO A 364 1.14 -4.91 -20.93
CA PRO A 364 1.14 -4.49 -19.52
C PRO A 364 1.80 -5.52 -18.59
N VAL A 365 1.84 -6.82 -18.94
CA VAL A 365 2.46 -7.87 -18.13
C VAL A 365 3.98 -7.82 -18.25
N ALA A 366 4.55 -7.86 -19.46
CA ALA A 366 5.99 -7.73 -19.65
C ALA A 366 6.53 -6.38 -19.14
N LEU A 367 5.74 -5.30 -19.22
CA LEU A 367 6.07 -4.03 -18.56
C LEU A 367 6.14 -4.18 -17.03
N LEU A 368 5.16 -4.83 -16.40
CA LEU A 368 5.16 -5.08 -14.96
C LEU A 368 6.30 -6.01 -14.52
N GLN A 369 6.59 -7.05 -15.31
CA GLN A 369 7.72 -7.97 -15.10
C GLN A 369 9.06 -7.21 -15.15
N ARG A 370 9.29 -6.39 -16.18
CA ARG A 370 10.49 -5.54 -16.30
C ARG A 370 10.61 -4.56 -15.13
N ILE A 371 9.50 -4.02 -14.63
CA ILE A 371 9.48 -3.20 -13.41
C ILE A 371 9.91 -4.03 -12.19
N ARG A 372 9.42 -5.27 -12.01
CA ARG A 372 9.83 -6.16 -10.91
C ARG A 372 11.30 -6.57 -11.00
N GLN A 373 11.82 -6.81 -12.21
CA GLN A 373 13.24 -7.10 -12.45
C GLN A 373 14.12 -5.89 -12.10
N GLY A 374 13.79 -4.68 -12.58
CA GLY A 374 14.52 -3.46 -12.23
C GLY A 374 14.43 -3.11 -10.73
N GLN A 375 13.28 -3.35 -10.09
CA GLN A 375 13.15 -3.25 -8.63
C GLN A 375 14.03 -4.28 -7.90
N SER A 376 14.21 -5.48 -8.44
CA SER A 376 15.08 -6.52 -7.85
C SER A 376 16.55 -6.13 -7.95
N ALA A 377 16.97 -5.60 -9.12
CA ALA A 377 18.32 -5.10 -9.33
C ALA A 377 18.67 -3.95 -8.37
N LEU A 378 17.77 -2.98 -8.19
CA LEU A 378 17.96 -1.93 -7.19
C LEU A 378 18.02 -2.49 -5.75
N ALA A 379 17.11 -3.40 -5.38
CA ALA A 379 17.12 -3.98 -4.02
C ALA A 379 18.41 -4.77 -3.70
N ALA A 380 19.02 -5.42 -4.69
CA ALA A 380 20.34 -6.06 -4.54
C ALA A 380 21.45 -5.02 -4.32
N LEU A 381 21.43 -3.90 -5.07
CA LEU A 381 22.40 -2.81 -4.93
C LEU A 381 22.30 -2.05 -3.60
N SER A 382 21.13 -1.98 -2.95
CA SER A 382 20.97 -1.33 -1.63
C SER A 382 21.28 -2.23 -0.42
N SER A 383 21.20 -3.56 -0.57
CA SER A 383 21.28 -4.50 0.57
C SER A 383 22.69 -5.01 0.87
N ASN A 384 23.69 -4.66 0.05
CA ASN A 384 25.09 -5.14 0.14
C ASN A 384 25.24 -6.67 0.32
N THR A 385 24.21 -7.42 -0.08
CA THR A 385 24.15 -8.88 0.11
C THR A 385 24.07 -9.50 -1.27
N LEU A 386 24.86 -10.55 -1.53
CA LEU A 386 24.73 -11.41 -2.70
C LEU A 386 23.47 -12.29 -2.59
N SER A 387 22.31 -11.64 -2.50
CA SER A 387 21.03 -12.26 -2.82
C SER A 387 21.11 -12.75 -4.26
N THR A 388 20.69 -14.00 -4.50
CA THR A 388 20.75 -14.65 -5.83
C THR A 388 20.26 -13.68 -6.91
N GLY A 389 21.11 -13.42 -7.90
CA GLY A 389 20.94 -12.34 -8.88
C GLY A 389 19.56 -12.30 -9.54
N PRO A 390 19.11 -11.13 -10.02
CA PRO A 390 17.70 -10.79 -10.27
C PRO A 390 16.98 -11.94 -10.95
N ASN A 391 16.12 -12.63 -10.18
CA ASN A 391 15.56 -13.93 -10.53
C ASN A 391 14.95 -13.86 -11.93
N ARG A 392 15.64 -14.50 -12.91
CA ARG A 392 15.36 -14.37 -14.36
C ARG A 392 14.14 -15.21 -14.77
N GLN A 393 13.05 -15.05 -14.03
CA GLN A 393 11.77 -15.68 -14.31
C GLN A 393 11.34 -15.32 -15.74
N SER A 394 10.99 -16.33 -16.56
CA SER A 394 10.38 -16.07 -17.87
C SER A 394 9.05 -15.31 -17.72
N LEU A 395 8.53 -14.77 -18.82
CA LEU A 395 7.23 -14.10 -18.80
C LEU A 395 6.12 -15.07 -18.34
N ASP A 396 6.19 -16.34 -18.75
CA ASP A 396 5.29 -17.44 -18.40
C ASP A 396 5.41 -17.85 -16.91
N GLN A 397 6.65 -17.88 -16.39
CA GLN A 397 6.90 -18.12 -14.97
C GLN A 397 6.36 -16.97 -14.10
N PHE A 398 6.44 -15.72 -14.57
CA PHE A 398 5.84 -14.58 -13.90
C PHE A 398 4.30 -14.61 -13.97
N LEU A 399 3.73 -14.90 -15.15
CA LEU A 399 2.29 -15.09 -15.38
C LEU A 399 1.68 -16.15 -14.47
N SER A 400 2.30 -17.34 -14.38
CA SER A 400 1.81 -18.44 -13.54
C SER A 400 1.84 -18.11 -12.04
N GLN A 401 2.67 -17.15 -11.61
CA GLN A 401 2.71 -16.64 -10.24
C GLN A 401 1.65 -15.56 -9.95
N LEU A 402 1.20 -14.77 -10.94
CA LEU A 402 0.25 -13.65 -10.73
C LEU A 402 -1.00 -14.01 -9.88
N PRO A 403 -1.70 -15.15 -10.06
CA PRO A 403 -2.86 -15.51 -9.23
C PRO A 403 -2.54 -15.77 -7.75
N ARG A 404 -1.24 -15.95 -7.42
CA ARG A 404 -0.74 -16.36 -6.10
C ARG A 404 0.04 -15.25 -5.37
N LEU A 405 0.65 -14.30 -6.09
CA LEU A 405 1.48 -13.21 -5.53
C LEU A 405 0.85 -12.38 -4.39
N TRP A 406 -0.48 -12.35 -4.27
CA TRP A 406 -1.19 -11.69 -3.15
C TRP A 406 -1.00 -12.38 -1.80
N ARG A 407 -0.56 -13.64 -1.79
CA ARG A 407 -0.23 -14.40 -0.57
C ARG A 407 1.06 -13.89 0.07
N ASP A 408 2.01 -13.42 -0.74
CA ASP A 408 3.39 -13.08 -0.36
C ASP A 408 3.53 -11.67 0.30
N GLY A 409 2.42 -11.04 0.68
CA GLY A 409 2.41 -9.75 1.35
C GLY A 409 2.77 -8.57 0.45
N GLU A 410 4.07 -8.25 0.32
CA GLU A 410 4.59 -7.14 -0.50
C GLU A 410 5.43 -7.66 -1.68
N VAL A 411 4.99 -7.33 -2.89
CA VAL A 411 5.53 -7.83 -4.16
C VAL A 411 6.63 -6.97 -4.76
N ARG A 412 6.88 -5.78 -4.20
CA ARG A 412 7.94 -4.88 -4.66
C ARG A 412 9.23 -5.21 -3.92
N PRO A 413 10.29 -5.69 -4.59
CA PRO A 413 11.57 -5.99 -3.94
C PRO A 413 12.10 -4.82 -3.10
N THR A 414 12.06 -3.59 -3.64
CA THR A 414 12.43 -2.32 -2.99
C THR A 414 11.58 -1.92 -1.77
N HIS A 415 10.57 -2.71 -1.40
CA HIS A 415 9.70 -2.51 -0.23
C HIS A 415 9.61 -3.75 0.67
N ARG A 416 10.29 -4.85 0.31
CA ARG A 416 10.53 -5.94 1.24
C ARG A 416 11.46 -5.41 2.32
N LYS A 417 11.20 -5.75 3.57
CA LYS A 417 12.19 -5.61 4.62
C LYS A 417 13.16 -6.76 4.48
N ASP A 418 14.45 -6.50 4.67
CA ASP A 418 15.35 -7.56 5.08
C ASP A 418 14.77 -8.26 6.31
N GLU A 419 14.90 -9.59 6.38
CA GLU A 419 14.62 -10.29 7.61
C GLU A 419 15.54 -9.74 8.69
N SER A 420 14.97 -9.34 9.82
CA SER A 420 15.75 -8.69 10.88
C SER A 420 16.77 -9.70 11.42
N LYS A 421 18.03 -9.55 11.00
CA LYS A 421 19.16 -10.42 11.39
C LYS A 421 19.01 -10.79 12.85
N ALA A 422 18.92 -12.10 13.12
CA ALA A 422 18.69 -12.59 14.48
C ALA A 422 19.76 -11.98 15.39
N ARG A 423 19.33 -11.26 16.44
CA ARG A 423 20.25 -10.61 17.38
C ARG A 423 20.98 -11.70 18.16
N TYR A 424 22.18 -12.02 17.69
CA TYR A 424 23.04 -13.06 18.26
C TYR A 424 23.49 -12.71 19.68
N TRP A 425 23.63 -11.41 19.99
CA TRP A 425 23.90 -10.93 21.34
C TRP A 425 22.61 -10.61 22.09
N ARG A 426 22.53 -11.05 23.35
CA ARG A 426 21.51 -10.61 24.31
C ARG A 426 22.05 -9.47 25.16
N THR A 427 21.20 -8.48 25.47
CA THR A 427 21.56 -7.34 26.33
C THR A 427 21.65 -7.72 27.83
N ARG A 428 21.32 -8.96 28.19
CA ARG A 428 21.44 -9.57 29.53
C ARG A 428 21.65 -11.07 29.36
N GLU A 429 22.39 -11.68 30.26
CA GLU A 429 22.52 -13.14 30.34
C GLU A 429 21.16 -13.82 30.59
N ASP A 430 21.09 -15.14 30.36
CA ASP A 430 19.88 -15.92 30.61
C ASP A 430 19.88 -16.43 32.06
N PRO A 431 19.03 -15.91 32.96
CA PRO A 431 19.05 -16.30 34.38
C PRO A 431 18.69 -17.79 34.58
N PHE A 432 18.07 -18.42 33.57
CA PHE A 432 17.74 -19.84 33.61
C PHE A 432 18.76 -20.71 32.85
N LYS A 433 19.97 -20.21 32.52
CA LYS A 433 20.99 -20.99 31.79
C LYS A 433 21.30 -22.30 32.50
N ASN A 434 21.62 -22.24 33.80
CA ASN A 434 22.19 -23.36 34.55
C ASN A 434 21.13 -24.37 35.02
N VAL A 435 19.87 -23.94 35.20
CA VAL A 435 18.73 -24.77 35.63
C VAL A 435 17.83 -25.22 34.47
N TRP A 436 18.26 -25.04 33.21
CA TRP A 436 17.38 -25.33 32.07
C TRP A 436 17.11 -26.82 31.90
N THR A 437 18.10 -27.66 32.19
CA THR A 437 18.01 -29.12 32.07
C THR A 437 16.90 -29.68 32.96
N ASP A 438 16.81 -29.19 34.19
CA ASP A 438 15.80 -29.62 35.18
C ASP A 438 14.40 -29.19 34.75
N ILE A 439 14.27 -27.94 34.26
CA ILE A 439 13.03 -27.42 33.70
C ILE A 439 12.60 -28.22 32.45
N LEU A 440 13.55 -28.66 31.61
CA LEU A 440 13.27 -29.52 30.45
C LEU A 440 12.79 -30.91 30.88
N LEU A 441 13.42 -31.53 31.89
CA LEU A 441 12.98 -32.80 32.46
C LEU A 441 11.55 -32.70 33.03
N TRP A 442 11.22 -31.63 33.76
CA TRP A 442 9.87 -31.41 34.28
C TRP A 442 8.83 -31.16 33.18
N LEU A 443 9.23 -30.50 32.08
CA LEU A 443 8.38 -30.30 30.91
C LEU A 443 8.18 -31.57 30.08
N GLN A 444 9.18 -32.47 30.03
CA GLN A 444 9.02 -33.78 29.42
C GLN A 444 8.09 -34.67 30.25
N SER A 445 8.27 -34.71 31.58
CA SER A 445 7.44 -35.50 32.49
C SER A 445 6.03 -34.96 32.69
N SER A 446 5.79 -33.66 32.45
CA SER A 446 4.46 -33.03 32.61
C SER A 446 4.32 -31.79 31.70
N PRO A 447 4.06 -31.98 30.38
CA PRO A 447 4.09 -30.91 29.38
C PRO A 447 3.17 -29.71 29.66
N ASP A 448 2.04 -29.94 30.33
CA ASP A 448 1.02 -28.93 30.66
C ASP A 448 1.42 -28.00 31.82
N SER A 449 2.45 -28.37 32.59
CA SER A 449 2.98 -27.60 33.73
C SER A 449 3.11 -26.11 33.43
N THR A 450 2.41 -25.28 34.21
CA THR A 450 2.41 -23.84 33.97
C THR A 450 3.79 -23.24 34.26
N ALA A 451 4.16 -22.21 33.50
CA ALA A 451 5.38 -21.44 33.78
C ALA A 451 5.38 -20.82 35.19
N LYS A 452 4.19 -20.58 35.80
CA LYS A 452 4.08 -20.08 37.18
C LYS A 452 4.41 -21.16 38.20
N SER A 453 3.87 -22.38 38.05
CA SER A 453 4.17 -23.49 38.95
C SER A 453 5.61 -23.96 38.84
N LEU A 454 6.18 -23.99 37.62
CA LEU A 454 7.60 -24.29 37.42
C LEU A 454 8.50 -23.18 38.02
N PHE A 455 8.11 -21.90 37.95
CA PHE A 455 8.87 -20.82 38.60
C PHE A 455 8.80 -20.87 40.13
N GLN A 456 7.65 -21.23 40.70
CA GLN A 456 7.52 -21.43 42.16
C GLN A 456 8.31 -22.66 42.63
N ARG A 457 8.41 -23.70 41.80
CA ARG A 457 9.31 -24.83 42.05
C ARG A 457 10.78 -24.40 42.11
N LEU A 458 11.25 -23.64 41.12
CA LEU A 458 12.62 -23.07 41.11
C LEU A 458 12.89 -22.18 42.34
N LYS A 459 11.93 -21.34 42.75
CA LYS A 459 12.05 -20.51 43.96
C LYS A 459 12.03 -21.29 45.28
N ARG A 460 11.61 -22.55 45.28
CA ARG A 460 11.67 -23.45 46.45
C ARG A 460 12.97 -24.26 46.47
N GLU A 461 13.44 -24.68 45.30
CA GLU A 461 14.65 -25.50 45.14
C GLU A 461 15.94 -24.62 45.12
N HIS A 462 15.82 -23.34 44.77
CA HIS A 462 16.88 -22.33 44.83
C HIS A 462 16.34 -20.98 45.38
N PRO A 463 16.18 -20.81 46.71
CA PRO A 463 15.48 -19.68 47.31
C PRO A 463 16.01 -18.28 46.96
N GLU A 464 17.33 -18.14 46.81
CA GLU A 464 17.99 -16.84 46.64
C GLU A 464 18.31 -16.49 45.17
N GLN A 465 18.15 -17.44 44.24
CA GLN A 465 18.63 -17.31 42.86
C GLN A 465 17.62 -16.64 41.91
N PHE A 466 16.32 -16.62 42.25
CA PHE A 466 15.24 -16.26 41.31
C PHE A 466 14.29 -15.17 41.83
N VAL A 467 14.23 -14.04 41.10
CA VAL A 467 13.41 -12.87 41.42
C VAL A 467 12.19 -12.75 40.49
N ASP A 468 11.03 -12.33 41.01
CA ASP A 468 9.74 -12.49 40.31
C ASP A 468 9.62 -11.74 38.97
N GLY A 469 10.47 -10.73 38.73
CA GLY A 469 10.60 -10.08 37.42
C GLY A 469 11.06 -11.01 36.30
N GLN A 470 11.68 -12.15 36.62
CA GLN A 470 12.16 -13.16 35.66
C GLN A 470 11.03 -14.09 35.15
N LEU A 471 9.84 -14.11 35.77
CA LEU A 471 8.74 -14.99 35.38
C LEU A 471 8.34 -14.85 33.89
N ARG A 472 8.36 -13.63 33.34
CA ARG A 472 8.10 -13.38 31.91
C ARG A 472 9.17 -14.00 30.98
N THR A 473 10.42 -14.07 31.44
CA THR A 473 11.51 -14.71 30.69
C THR A 473 11.31 -16.22 30.65
N LEU A 474 10.95 -16.84 31.77
CA LEU A 474 10.63 -18.28 31.81
C LEU A 474 9.39 -18.61 30.97
N GLN A 475 8.31 -17.82 31.08
CA GLN A 475 7.11 -17.93 30.24
C GLN A 475 7.44 -17.96 28.74
N ARG A 476 8.35 -17.08 28.29
CA ARG A 476 8.79 -17.06 26.88
C ARG A 476 9.57 -18.33 26.51
N ARG A 477 10.53 -18.73 27.34
CA ARG A 477 11.39 -19.92 27.13
C ARG A 477 10.58 -21.21 27.03
N ILE A 478 9.60 -21.39 27.92
CA ILE A 478 8.66 -22.52 27.89
C ILE A 478 7.75 -22.42 26.66
N GLY A 479 7.29 -21.22 26.29
CA GLY A 479 6.55 -20.99 25.04
C GLY A 479 7.37 -21.21 23.77
N GLU A 480 8.71 -21.20 23.83
CA GLU A 480 9.61 -21.59 22.74
C GLU A 480 9.73 -23.12 22.69
N TRP A 481 10.00 -23.79 23.82
CA TRP A 481 10.03 -25.25 23.91
C TRP A 481 8.71 -25.90 23.46
N ARG A 482 7.55 -25.42 23.94
CA ARG A 482 6.23 -25.94 23.54
C ARG A 482 5.96 -25.77 22.05
N ARG A 483 6.44 -24.68 21.41
CA ARG A 483 6.33 -24.51 19.95
C ARG A 483 7.24 -25.47 19.19
N THR A 484 8.42 -25.77 19.71
CA THR A 484 9.32 -26.78 19.12
C THR A 484 8.75 -28.18 19.23
N MET A 485 8.20 -28.57 20.39
CA MET A 485 7.59 -29.90 20.57
C MET A 485 6.27 -30.04 19.81
N ALA A 486 5.42 -29.02 19.79
CA ALA A 486 4.22 -29.02 18.94
C ALA A 486 4.59 -29.13 17.45
N ARG A 487 5.66 -28.47 16.99
CA ARG A 487 6.19 -28.67 15.63
C ARG A 487 6.66 -30.11 15.41
N LYS A 488 7.50 -30.66 16.29
CA LYS A 488 7.94 -32.06 16.16
C LYS A 488 6.78 -33.03 16.09
N LEU A 489 5.76 -32.88 16.93
CA LEU A 489 4.54 -33.71 16.88
C LEU A 489 3.80 -33.55 15.53
N ILE A 490 3.58 -32.31 15.06
CA ILE A 490 2.86 -32.03 13.80
C ILE A 490 3.63 -32.51 12.55
N PHE A 491 4.96 -32.46 12.56
CA PHE A 491 5.81 -32.76 11.40
C PHE A 491 6.53 -34.11 11.46
N SER A 492 6.39 -34.88 12.55
CA SER A 492 7.04 -36.21 12.73
C SER A 492 6.70 -37.28 11.68
N GLY A 493 5.66 -37.07 10.86
CA GLY A 493 5.31 -37.92 9.72
C GLY A 493 5.86 -37.46 8.36
N VAL A 494 6.78 -36.49 8.32
CA VAL A 494 7.46 -36.01 7.12
C VAL A 494 8.96 -35.98 7.38
N GLU A 495 9.75 -36.62 6.51
CA GLU A 495 11.21 -36.72 6.69
C GLU A 495 11.89 -35.36 6.58
N GLU A 496 12.22 -34.74 7.72
CA GLU A 496 13.11 -33.59 7.75
C GLU A 496 14.57 -34.06 7.54
N ASN A 497 15.01 -34.04 6.28
CA ASN A 497 16.44 -34.01 5.93
C ASN A 497 17.06 -32.71 6.47
N ASN A 498 17.42 -32.71 7.75
CA ASN A 498 18.18 -31.67 8.41
C ASN A 498 19.67 -32.03 8.37
N ASP A 499 20.42 -31.40 7.46
CA ASP A 499 21.88 -31.37 7.56
C ASP A 499 22.28 -30.68 8.88
N VAL A 500 22.69 -31.48 9.86
CA VAL A 500 23.18 -30.98 11.15
C VAL A 500 24.61 -30.46 10.95
N ALA A 501 24.72 -29.23 10.47
CA ALA A 501 25.98 -28.50 10.42
C ALA A 501 26.60 -28.46 11.83
N ALA A 502 27.80 -29.03 11.98
CA ALA A 502 28.42 -29.25 13.28
C ALA A 502 28.68 -27.92 14.02
N ILE A 503 28.35 -27.88 15.30
CA ILE A 503 28.73 -26.75 16.18
C ILE A 503 30.19 -26.95 16.58
N GLY A 504 31.10 -26.53 15.70
CA GLY A 504 32.53 -26.40 16.00
C GLY A 504 32.82 -25.08 16.71
N ASP A 505 33.82 -25.10 17.61
CA ASP A 505 34.07 -24.04 18.59
C ASP A 505 34.26 -22.62 18.00
N ARG A 506 33.71 -21.65 18.73
CA ARG A 506 34.15 -20.25 18.74
C ARG A 506 34.06 -19.69 20.15
N THR A 507 35.22 -19.51 20.76
CA THR A 507 35.47 -18.62 21.91
C THR A 507 35.12 -17.17 21.59
#